data_AF-A0AAW4GCN1-F1
#
_entry.id   AF-A0AAW4GCN1-F1
#
_cell.length_a   1.000
_cell.length_b   1.000
_cell.length_c   1.000
_cell.angle_alpha   90.00
_cell.angle_beta   90.00
_cell.angle_gamma   90.00
#
_symmetry.space_group_name_H-M   'P 1'
#
loop_
_entity.id
_entity.type
_entity.pdbx_description
1 polymer ?
#
loop_
_entity_poly.entity_id
_entity_poly.type
_entity_poly.pdbx_seq_one_letter_code
_entity_poly.pdbx_strand_id
1 'polypeptide(L)'
;MKHLIHRALLLSVGVACLASTSAWAAPQRVTYAVTNDELARHQPEARDVLTWVGRHVRPSFAPLGAGTVHVERSAFSSGAVARMSDPSPPGKLPDSGYPGEQYKVENTLPDGTYQSWEFRWVEPSSGHGGGWEMTGYQFKRGNDPVEIQ
;
A
#
# COMPACT_ATOMS: atom_id res chain seq x y z
N MET A 1 18.82 -91.19 -2.73
CA MET A 1 20.22 -90.74 -2.59
C MET A 1 20.21 -89.23 -2.35
N LYS A 2 20.80 -88.80 -1.23
CA LYS A 2 21.54 -87.53 -0.99
C LYS A 2 20.81 -86.18 -1.26
N HIS A 3 20.61 -85.44 -0.18
CA HIS A 3 20.30 -84.00 -0.11
C HIS A 3 21.32 -83.14 -0.88
N LEU A 4 20.93 -81.93 -1.32
CA LEU A 4 21.66 -80.66 -1.12
C LEU A 4 20.84 -79.47 -1.70
N ILE A 5 20.29 -78.57 -0.87
CA ILE A 5 20.82 -77.24 -0.47
C ILE A 5 20.57 -76.09 -1.47
N HIS A 6 19.67 -75.19 -1.02
CA HIS A 6 19.60 -73.72 -1.11
C HIS A 6 19.85 -72.97 -2.43
N ARG A 7 18.87 -72.11 -2.79
CA ARG A 7 18.98 -70.63 -2.64
C ARG A 7 17.68 -69.97 -3.12
N ALA A 8 16.93 -69.42 -2.17
CA ALA A 8 15.81 -68.52 -2.47
C ALA A 8 16.40 -67.18 -2.94
N LEU A 9 16.14 -66.82 -4.20
CA LEU A 9 16.44 -65.49 -4.72
C LEU A 9 15.19 -64.62 -4.48
N LEU A 10 15.18 -63.87 -3.38
CA LEU A 10 14.17 -62.84 -3.13
C LEU A 10 14.45 -61.66 -4.06
N LEU A 11 13.61 -61.48 -5.09
CA LEU A 11 13.61 -60.30 -5.93
C LEU A 11 12.84 -59.18 -5.19
N SER A 12 13.56 -58.28 -4.53
CA SER A 12 12.99 -57.08 -3.93
C SER A 12 12.70 -56.04 -5.01
N VAL A 13 11.43 -55.94 -5.44
CA VAL A 13 10.94 -54.83 -6.26
C VAL A 13 10.86 -53.60 -5.36
N GLY A 14 11.84 -52.70 -5.47
CA GLY A 14 11.81 -51.39 -4.83
C GLY A 14 10.81 -50.50 -5.56
N VAL A 15 9.63 -50.29 -4.98
CA VAL A 15 8.73 -49.22 -5.38
C VAL A 15 9.38 -47.90 -4.96
N ALA A 16 9.88 -47.14 -5.93
CA ALA A 16 10.36 -45.78 -5.70
C ALA A 16 9.16 -44.92 -5.29
N CYS A 17 9.13 -44.48 -4.03
CA CYS A 17 8.23 -43.43 -3.59
C CYS A 17 8.56 -42.16 -4.38
N LEU A 18 7.72 -41.80 -5.35
CA LEU A 18 7.66 -40.44 -5.86
C LEU A 18 7.13 -39.58 -4.70
N ALA A 19 8.05 -39.01 -3.91
CA ALA A 19 7.70 -37.95 -3.01
C ALA A 19 7.25 -36.77 -3.87
N SER A 20 5.95 -36.61 -4.03
CA SER A 20 5.34 -35.39 -4.56
C SER A 20 5.74 -34.26 -3.61
N THR A 21 6.81 -33.54 -3.94
CA THR A 21 7.10 -32.25 -3.35
C THR A 21 5.96 -31.33 -3.75
N SER A 22 4.97 -31.17 -2.86
CA SER A 22 4.10 -30.01 -2.91
C SER A 22 5.01 -28.81 -2.76
N ALA A 23 5.20 -28.07 -3.86
CA ALA A 23 5.79 -26.75 -3.80
C ALA A 23 4.82 -25.91 -2.96
N TRP A 24 5.10 -25.79 -1.67
CA TRP A 24 4.46 -24.80 -0.82
C TRP A 24 4.93 -23.46 -1.36
N ALA A 25 4.08 -22.80 -2.16
CA ALA A 25 4.31 -21.42 -2.54
C ALA A 25 4.44 -20.64 -1.24
N ALA A 26 5.66 -20.23 -0.91
CA ALA A 26 5.90 -19.37 0.24
C ALA A 26 4.95 -18.17 0.13
N PRO A 27 4.26 -17.78 1.22
CA PRO A 27 3.33 -16.67 1.18
C PRO A 27 4.06 -15.46 0.59
N GLN A 28 3.47 -14.91 -0.48
CA GLN A 28 4.00 -13.76 -1.19
C GLN A 28 4.24 -12.67 -0.15
N ARG A 29 5.50 -12.30 0.07
CA ARG A 29 5.87 -11.32 1.10
C ARG A 29 5.26 -9.98 0.70
N VAL A 30 4.10 -9.65 1.27
CA VAL A 30 3.45 -8.34 1.11
C VAL A 30 4.22 -7.36 1.97
N THR A 31 5.12 -6.59 1.36
CA THR A 31 5.78 -5.49 2.08
C THR A 31 4.80 -4.32 2.11
N TYR A 32 4.37 -3.95 3.32
CA TYR A 32 3.66 -2.72 3.63
C TYR A 32 4.69 -1.69 4.06
N ALA A 33 5.02 -0.72 3.22
CA ALA A 33 5.65 0.50 3.72
C ALA A 33 4.54 1.47 4.08
N VAL A 34 4.51 1.92 5.32
CA VAL A 34 3.65 3.02 5.77
C VAL A 34 4.58 4.14 6.22
N THR A 35 4.49 5.28 5.56
CA THR A 35 5.12 6.51 6.03
C THR A 35 4.02 7.41 6.57
N ASN A 36 4.25 7.98 7.75
CA ASN A 36 3.30 8.80 8.47
C ASN A 36 3.99 10.08 8.92
N ASP A 37 3.48 11.22 8.49
CA ASP A 37 4.07 12.52 8.77
C ASP A 37 3.04 13.53 9.21
N GLU A 38 3.39 14.27 10.26
CA GLU A 38 2.65 15.43 10.70
C GLU A 38 3.42 16.70 10.34
N LEU A 39 2.84 17.51 9.47
CA LEU A 39 3.38 18.76 8.99
C LEU A 39 2.61 19.91 9.62
N ALA A 40 3.30 20.68 10.45
CA ALA A 40 2.70 21.86 11.07
C ALA A 40 2.37 22.91 9.99
N ARG A 41 1.29 23.68 10.19
CA ARG A 41 0.80 24.69 9.22
C ARG A 41 1.87 25.61 8.63
N HIS A 42 2.85 26.00 9.45
CA HIS A 42 3.88 26.97 9.06
C HIS A 42 5.00 26.35 8.21
N GLN A 43 5.04 25.03 8.10
CA GLN A 43 6.01 24.33 7.26
C GLN A 43 5.63 24.47 5.78
N PRO A 44 6.59 24.77 4.88
CA PRO A 44 6.32 24.87 3.45
C PRO A 44 5.79 23.55 2.87
N GLU A 45 6.24 22.40 3.38
CA GLU A 45 5.83 21.06 2.94
C GLU A 45 4.32 20.85 3.09
N ALA A 46 3.71 21.38 4.16
CA ALA A 46 2.26 21.31 4.35
C ALA A 46 1.50 22.01 3.20
N ARG A 47 2.03 23.15 2.72
CA ARG A 47 1.42 23.92 1.61
C ARG A 47 1.60 23.21 0.27
N ASP A 48 2.76 22.59 0.08
CA ASP A 48 3.05 21.81 -1.13
C ASP A 48 2.09 20.62 -1.24
N VAL A 49 1.87 19.89 -0.15
CA VAL A 49 0.90 18.78 -0.08
C VAL A 49 -0.50 19.25 -0.44
N LEU A 50 -0.98 20.34 0.17
CA LEU A 50 -2.33 20.86 -0.13
C LEU A 50 -2.46 21.39 -1.56
N THR A 51 -1.39 21.96 -2.11
CA THR A 51 -1.35 22.38 -3.53
C THR A 51 -1.43 21.18 -4.46
N TRP A 52 -0.74 20.09 -4.13
CA TRP A 52 -0.84 18.83 -4.85
C TRP A 52 -2.26 18.25 -4.78
N VAL A 53 -2.89 18.23 -3.60
CA VAL A 53 -4.29 17.80 -3.43
C VAL A 53 -5.20 18.62 -4.34
N GLY A 54 -5.08 19.95 -4.31
CA GLY A 54 -5.90 20.84 -5.16
C GLY A 54 -5.77 20.60 -6.66
N ARG A 55 -4.63 20.06 -7.14
CA ARG A 55 -4.44 19.67 -8.54
C ARG A 55 -5.05 18.31 -8.89
N HIS A 56 -5.23 17.42 -7.91
CA HIS A 56 -5.68 16.03 -8.11
C HIS A 56 -7.15 15.81 -7.74
N VAL A 57 -7.84 16.86 -7.27
CA VAL A 57 -9.26 16.79 -6.90
C VAL A 57 -10.09 17.76 -7.72
N ARG A 58 -11.40 17.49 -7.81
CA ARG A 58 -12.35 18.43 -8.41
C ARG A 58 -12.49 19.66 -7.49
N PRO A 59 -12.84 20.85 -8.02
CA PRO A 59 -12.91 22.08 -7.22
C PRO A 59 -13.80 22.01 -5.97
N SER A 60 -14.86 21.19 -5.97
CA SER A 60 -15.74 20.98 -4.81
C SER A 60 -15.07 20.29 -3.61
N PHE A 61 -13.94 19.63 -3.83
CA PHE A 61 -13.16 18.94 -2.80
C PHE A 61 -11.82 19.63 -2.54
N ALA A 62 -11.60 20.84 -3.08
CA ALA A 62 -10.35 21.55 -2.88
C ALA A 62 -10.12 21.85 -1.38
N PRO A 63 -8.84 21.92 -0.94
CA PRO A 63 -8.53 22.39 0.40
C PRO A 63 -9.09 23.78 0.65
N LEU A 64 -9.76 23.98 1.79
CA LEU A 64 -10.34 25.28 2.18
C LEU A 64 -9.30 26.26 2.73
N GLY A 65 -8.12 25.76 3.09
CA GLY A 65 -7.03 26.54 3.64
C GLY A 65 -5.91 25.64 4.16
N ALA A 66 -4.87 26.24 4.74
CA ALA A 66 -3.74 25.52 5.32
C ALA A 66 -3.94 25.29 6.83
N GLY A 67 -3.94 24.04 7.25
CA GLY A 67 -4.03 23.58 8.62
C GLY A 67 -2.79 22.80 9.05
N THR A 68 -2.91 22.02 10.12
CA THR A 68 -1.98 20.93 10.39
C THR A 68 -2.30 19.80 9.43
N VAL A 69 -1.29 19.35 8.69
CA VAL A 69 -1.45 18.35 7.63
C VAL A 69 -0.88 17.02 8.12
N HIS A 70 -1.65 15.95 7.98
CA HIS A 70 -1.20 14.60 8.21
C HIS A 70 -1.14 13.86 6.90
N VAL A 71 -0.05 13.15 6.64
CA VAL A 71 0.15 12.40 5.41
C VAL A 71 0.43 10.95 5.76
N GLU A 72 -0.32 10.06 5.13
CA GLU A 72 -0.05 8.63 5.18
C GLU A 72 0.12 8.11 3.76
N ARG A 73 1.21 7.36 3.51
CA ARG A 73 1.46 6.71 2.23
C ARG A 73 1.66 5.23 2.47
N SER A 74 0.88 4.38 1.78
CA SER A 74 0.97 2.93 1.91
C SER A 74 1.07 2.21 0.58
N ALA A 75 2.07 1.33 0.45
CA ALA A 75 2.29 0.53 -0.76
C ALA A 75 2.21 -0.97 -0.46
N PHE A 76 1.66 -1.73 -1.41
CA PHE A 76 1.61 -3.19 -1.36
C PHE A 76 2.55 -3.76 -2.41
N SER A 77 3.56 -4.54 -2.03
CA SER A 77 4.40 -5.28 -2.98
C SER A 77 4.15 -6.78 -2.85
N SER A 78 3.64 -7.45 -3.88
CA SER A 78 3.57 -8.91 -3.94
C SER A 78 4.65 -9.45 -4.90
N GLY A 79 5.68 -10.10 -4.35
CA GLY A 79 6.72 -10.80 -5.14
C GLY A 79 8.08 -10.08 -5.19
N ALA A 80 9.03 -10.61 -5.99
CA ALA A 80 10.45 -10.23 -6.07
C ALA A 80 10.73 -8.76 -6.51
N VAL A 81 9.72 -7.90 -6.52
CA VAL A 81 9.80 -6.44 -6.66
C VAL A 81 10.15 -5.84 -5.30
N ALA A 82 11.24 -6.33 -4.71
CA ALA A 82 11.92 -5.72 -3.57
C ALA A 82 12.88 -4.61 -4.05
N ARG A 83 12.46 -3.82 -5.03
CA ARG A 83 13.10 -2.53 -5.37
C ARG A 83 12.09 -1.43 -5.07
N MET A 84 11.74 -1.33 -3.80
CA MET A 84 11.36 -0.03 -3.27
C MET A 84 12.69 0.74 -3.22
N SER A 85 12.94 1.54 -4.26
CA SER A 85 13.93 2.59 -4.16
C SER A 85 13.39 3.54 -3.12
N ASP A 86 13.94 3.43 -1.91
CA ASP A 86 13.84 4.32 -0.75
C ASP A 86 12.46 4.99 -0.57
N PRO A 87 11.66 4.66 0.48
CA PRO A 87 10.41 5.40 0.73
C PRO A 87 10.75 6.88 0.70
N SER A 88 10.26 7.57 -0.35
CA SER A 88 10.67 8.95 -0.57
C SER A 88 10.40 9.72 0.72
N PRO A 89 11.36 10.53 1.18
CA PRO A 89 11.26 11.13 2.49
C PRO A 89 9.90 11.84 2.62
N PRO A 90 9.34 11.83 3.83
CA PRO A 90 8.22 12.66 4.24
C PRO A 90 8.10 13.96 3.44
N GLY A 91 7.02 14.14 2.70
CA GLY A 91 6.74 15.40 1.99
C GLY A 91 7.24 15.53 0.54
N LYS A 92 7.89 14.52 -0.08
CA LYS A 92 7.94 14.50 -1.56
C LYS A 92 6.59 14.08 -2.12
N LEU A 93 5.91 15.06 -2.72
CA LEU A 93 4.65 14.90 -3.44
C LEU A 93 4.71 13.69 -4.38
N PRO A 94 3.71 12.80 -4.36
CA PRO A 94 3.78 11.60 -5.17
C PRO A 94 3.41 11.95 -6.62
N ASP A 95 4.38 12.36 -7.43
CA ASP A 95 4.17 12.52 -8.88
C ASP A 95 4.06 11.17 -9.60
N SER A 96 4.54 10.10 -8.96
CA SER A 96 4.40 8.72 -9.40
C SER A 96 4.17 7.76 -8.23
N GLY A 97 3.55 6.62 -8.51
CA GLY A 97 3.30 5.58 -7.51
C GLY A 97 3.41 4.16 -8.06
N TYR A 98 3.22 3.20 -7.15
CA TYR A 98 3.12 1.78 -7.48
C TYR A 98 1.66 1.36 -7.69
N PRO A 99 1.35 0.38 -8.55
CA PRO A 99 -0.02 -0.11 -8.73
C PRO A 99 -0.70 -0.46 -7.39
N GLY A 100 -1.82 0.20 -7.11
CA GLY A 100 -2.59 -0.01 -5.87
C GLY A 100 -2.03 0.72 -4.63
N GLU A 101 -0.96 1.50 -4.78
CA GLU A 101 -0.45 2.37 -3.72
C GLU A 101 -1.54 3.37 -3.28
N GLN A 102 -1.59 3.65 -1.99
CA GLN A 102 -2.53 4.58 -1.40
C GLN A 102 -1.79 5.79 -0.81
N TYR A 103 -2.43 6.94 -0.92
CA TYR A 103 -1.96 8.18 -0.36
C TYR A 103 -3.14 8.87 0.31
N LYS A 104 -3.02 9.13 1.61
CA LYS A 104 -4.03 9.79 2.42
C LYS A 104 -3.48 11.11 2.92
N VAL A 105 -4.26 12.16 2.78
CA VAL A 105 -3.94 13.48 3.29
C VAL A 105 -5.08 13.93 4.18
N GLU A 106 -4.75 14.39 5.37
CA GLU A 106 -5.69 15.01 6.29
C GLU A 106 -5.25 16.44 6.58
N ASN A 107 -6.21 17.34 6.76
CA ASN A 107 -5.97 18.74 7.02
C ASN A 107 -6.91 19.21 8.13
N THR A 108 -6.34 19.66 9.23
CA THR A 108 -7.08 20.22 10.37
C THR A 108 -6.82 21.73 10.46
N LEU A 109 -7.83 22.52 10.13
CA LEU A 109 -7.82 23.98 10.17
C LEU A 109 -7.87 24.51 11.62
N PRO A 110 -7.47 25.78 11.87
CA PRO A 110 -7.42 26.32 13.25
C PRO A 110 -8.80 26.44 13.91
N ASP A 111 -9.87 26.47 13.13
CA ASP A 111 -11.26 26.50 13.60
C ASP A 111 -11.80 25.10 13.94
N GLY A 112 -10.99 24.05 13.76
CA GLY A 112 -11.36 22.65 13.96
C GLY A 112 -12.02 22.01 12.73
N THR A 113 -12.12 22.70 11.59
CA THR A 113 -12.58 22.11 10.34
C THR A 113 -11.59 21.04 9.88
N TYR A 114 -12.09 19.85 9.57
CA TYR A 114 -11.33 18.70 9.11
C TYR A 114 -11.68 18.35 7.67
N GLN A 115 -10.66 18.13 6.86
CA GLN A 115 -10.76 17.60 5.50
C GLN A 115 -9.82 16.41 5.36
N SER A 116 -10.28 15.35 4.70
CA SER A 116 -9.45 14.18 4.42
C SER A 116 -9.70 13.68 3.01
N TRP A 117 -8.62 13.31 2.33
CA TRP A 117 -8.62 12.80 0.97
C TRP A 117 -7.86 11.49 0.93
N GLU A 118 -8.42 10.51 0.23
CA GLU A 118 -7.76 9.25 -0.07
C GLU A 118 -7.56 9.13 -1.57
N PHE A 119 -6.36 8.74 -1.98
CA PHE A 119 -5.98 8.53 -3.35
C PHE A 119 -5.42 7.13 -3.54
N ARG A 120 -5.63 6.58 -4.74
CA ARG A 120 -5.02 5.33 -5.19
C ARG A 120 -4.29 5.55 -6.50
N TRP A 121 -3.10 4.98 -6.63
CA TRP A 121 -2.40 4.94 -7.90
C TRP A 121 -3.01 3.87 -8.80
N VAL A 122 -3.49 4.31 -9.97
CA VAL A 122 -4.09 3.47 -10.99
C VAL A 122 -3.17 3.43 -12.20
N GLU A 123 -2.74 2.22 -12.57
CA GLU A 123 -1.99 1.97 -13.79
C GLU A 123 -2.97 1.72 -14.96
N PRO A 124 -2.86 2.43 -16.09
CA PRO A 124 -3.67 2.18 -17.26
C PRO A 124 -3.29 0.84 -17.89
N SER A 125 -4.25 0.21 -18.58
CA SER A 125 -4.08 -1.11 -19.22
C SER A 125 -2.95 -1.16 -20.27
N SER A 126 -2.47 -0.01 -20.72
CA SER A 126 -1.36 0.15 -21.66
C SER A 126 0.03 -0.04 -21.04
N GLY A 127 0.16 -0.17 -19.72
CA GLY A 127 1.44 -0.40 -19.03
C GLY A 127 2.44 0.76 -19.08
N HIS A 128 1.99 1.94 -19.53
CA HIS A 128 2.78 3.16 -19.58
C HIS A 128 2.01 4.29 -18.92
N GLY A 129 2.63 4.92 -17.92
CA GLY A 129 2.02 5.98 -17.13
C GLY A 129 1.13 5.44 -15.99
N GLY A 130 0.53 6.35 -15.25
CA GLY A 130 -0.36 6.07 -14.13
C GLY A 130 -0.79 7.40 -13.51
N GLY A 131 -1.88 7.37 -12.77
CA GLY A 131 -2.43 8.56 -12.15
C GLY A 131 -2.93 8.28 -10.75
N TRP A 132 -2.88 9.30 -9.90
CA TRP A 132 -3.57 9.29 -8.63
C TRP A 132 -5.04 9.58 -8.85
N GLU A 133 -5.89 8.63 -8.51
CA GLU A 133 -7.34 8.80 -8.50
C GLU A 133 -7.83 8.95 -7.06
N MET A 134 -8.67 9.96 -6.82
CA MET A 134 -9.29 10.15 -5.51
C MET A 134 -10.35 9.08 -5.27
N THR A 135 -10.19 8.27 -4.24
CA THR A 135 -11.09 7.17 -3.86
C THR A 135 -11.98 7.51 -2.68
N GLY A 136 -11.61 8.52 -1.88
CA GLY A 136 -12.34 8.90 -0.67
C GLY A 136 -12.20 10.38 -0.36
N TYR A 137 -13.26 10.93 0.24
CA TYR A 137 -13.26 12.29 0.78
C TYR A 137 -14.10 12.35 2.06
N GLN A 138 -13.60 13.03 3.09
CA GLN A 138 -14.34 13.33 4.31
C GLN A 138 -14.23 14.81 4.63
N PHE A 139 -15.33 15.38 5.13
CA PHE A 139 -15.42 16.76 5.58
C PHE A 139 -16.17 16.81 6.90
N LYS A 140 -15.62 17.53 7.87
CA LYS A 140 -16.30 17.90 9.11
C LYS A 140 -16.04 19.37 9.38
N ARG A 141 -17.09 20.15 9.65
CA ARG A 141 -16.95 21.57 9.93
C ARG A 141 -16.50 21.77 11.39
N GLY A 142 -15.58 22.71 11.57
CA GLY A 142 -15.16 23.18 12.88
C GLY A 142 -16.29 23.96 13.55
N ASN A 143 -16.44 23.79 14.88
CA ASN A 143 -17.56 24.31 15.67
C ASN A 143 -18.95 23.72 15.35
N ASP A 144 -19.04 22.56 14.68
CA ASP A 144 -20.29 21.79 14.75
C ASP A 144 -20.54 21.41 16.22
N PRO A 145 -21.67 21.81 16.84
CA PRO A 145 -21.97 21.41 18.21
C PRO A 145 -22.02 19.88 18.25
N VAL A 146 -21.38 19.28 19.25
CA VAL A 146 -21.62 17.88 19.58
C VAL A 146 -23.10 17.80 19.97
N GLU A 147 -23.95 17.26 19.09
CA GLU A 147 -25.27 16.79 19.51
C GLU A 147 -25.04 15.67 20.53
N ILE A 148 -25.10 16.03 21.80
CA ILE A 148 -25.21 15.07 22.89
C ILE A 148 -26.67 14.60 22.84
N GLN A 149 -26.90 13.39 22.33
CA GLN A 149 -28.19 12.69 22.45
C GLN A 149 -28.36 12.12 23.86
#